data_AF-A0A9E5UEY0-F1
#
_entry.id   AF-A0A9E5UEY0-F1
#
_cell.length_a   1.000
_cell.length_b   1.000
_cell.length_c   1.000
_cell.angle_alpha   90.00
_cell.angle_beta   90.00
_cell.angle_gamma   90.00
#
_symmetry.space_group_name_H-M   'P 1'
#
loop_
_entity.id
_entity.type
_entity.pdbx_description
1 polymer ?
#
loop_
_entity_poly.entity_id
_entity_poly.type
_entity_poly.pdbx_seq_one_letter_code
_entity_poly.pdbx_strand_id
1 'polypeptide(L)'
;IKSNPAIDDSQQIYEQVLQKMRETFGFDDKTNPINVPGLSMTLSFSQLMGEARIRTHGKNWIKRISYILKVQLQTIIGKIMMAIDYESSATHWGLYKSDLAMNSDHRKFDDMLRVVISGSTSQRKEFETFLNEQFTEGRLAYGIHLSDAAVITCMVFQYHRDHIHFVDGSGGGYVSAAEALKKRLQSLK
;
A
#
# COMPACT_ATOMS: atom_id res chain seq x y z
N ILE A 1 -15.40 -1.24 0.80
CA ILE A 1 -16.73 -0.66 1.10
C ILE A 1 -17.58 -0.82 -0.14
N LYS A 2 -18.80 -1.36 -0.02
CA LYS A 2 -19.73 -1.57 -1.13
C LYS A 2 -21.08 -0.95 -0.76
N SER A 3 -21.58 -0.03 -1.56
CA SER A 3 -22.92 0.55 -1.41
C SER A 3 -24.01 -0.50 -1.61
N ASN A 4 -25.17 -0.28 -0.99
CA ASN A 4 -26.40 -1.01 -1.25
C ASN A 4 -27.30 -0.18 -2.17
N PRO A 5 -27.33 -0.46 -3.48
CA PRO A 5 -28.10 0.33 -4.45
C PRO A 5 -29.61 0.21 -4.28
N ALA A 6 -30.11 -0.71 -3.44
CA ALA A 6 -31.53 -0.88 -3.18
C ALA A 6 -32.11 0.17 -2.21
N ILE A 7 -31.26 0.83 -1.40
CA ILE A 7 -31.69 1.78 -0.37
C ILE A 7 -31.40 3.22 -0.77
N ASP A 8 -30.25 3.48 -1.39
CA ASP A 8 -29.82 4.84 -1.70
C ASP A 8 -28.97 4.86 -2.98
N ASP A 9 -28.78 6.05 -3.54
CA ASP A 9 -27.88 6.24 -4.68
C ASP A 9 -26.44 5.91 -4.25
N SER A 10 -25.83 4.99 -5.00
CA SER A 10 -24.46 4.56 -4.74
C SER A 10 -23.48 5.72 -4.83
N GLN A 11 -23.69 6.68 -5.72
CA GLN A 11 -22.83 7.85 -5.83
C GLN A 11 -22.84 8.66 -4.53
N GLN A 12 -24.03 8.97 -4.01
CA GLN A 12 -24.20 9.75 -2.78
C GLN A 12 -23.56 9.04 -1.57
N ILE A 13 -23.72 7.73 -1.45
CA ILE A 13 -23.06 6.95 -0.38
C ILE A 13 -21.53 7.06 -0.48
N TYR A 14 -20.96 6.88 -1.68
CA TYR A 14 -19.52 6.95 -1.85
C TYR A 14 -18.98 8.37 -1.60
N GLU A 15 -19.70 9.41 -2.01
CA GLU A 15 -19.33 10.80 -1.71
C GLU A 15 -19.29 11.06 -0.20
N GLN A 16 -20.29 10.61 0.55
CA GLN A 16 -20.31 10.73 2.02
C GLN A 16 -19.15 9.97 2.67
N VAL A 17 -18.87 8.75 2.22
CA VAL A 17 -17.75 7.95 2.72
C VAL A 17 -16.41 8.65 2.46
N LEU A 18 -16.21 9.17 1.24
CA LEU A 18 -15.00 9.89 0.86
C LEU A 18 -14.85 11.22 1.60
N GLN A 19 -15.94 11.93 1.83
CA GLN A 19 -15.96 13.14 2.65
C GLN A 19 -15.56 12.82 4.09
N LYS A 20 -16.21 11.84 4.72
CA LYS A 20 -15.89 11.45 6.10
C LYS A 20 -14.44 10.99 6.23
N MET A 21 -13.94 10.23 5.25
CA MET A 21 -12.54 9.81 5.21
C MET A 21 -11.59 11.02 5.15
N ARG A 22 -11.90 12.05 4.36
CA ARG A 22 -11.11 13.29 4.32
C ARG A 22 -11.14 14.06 5.63
N GLU A 23 -12.29 14.14 6.28
CA GLU A 23 -12.45 14.79 7.58
C GLU A 23 -11.63 14.08 8.67
N THR A 24 -11.66 12.75 8.69
CA THR A 24 -11.01 11.95 9.74
C THR A 24 -9.49 11.80 9.50
N PHE A 25 -9.04 11.52 8.28
CA PHE A 25 -7.62 11.20 7.99
C PHE A 25 -6.84 12.33 7.31
N GLY A 26 -7.52 13.32 6.72
CA GLY A 26 -6.91 14.40 5.95
C GLY A 26 -6.86 14.14 4.43
N PHE A 27 -6.18 15.03 3.72
CA PHE A 27 -6.00 14.96 2.26
C PHE A 27 -4.89 13.98 1.85
N ASP A 28 -4.86 13.66 0.55
CA ASP A 28 -4.10 12.57 -0.08
C ASP A 28 -2.66 12.40 0.44
N ASP A 29 -1.92 13.49 0.64
CA ASP A 29 -0.53 13.49 1.11
C ASP A 29 -0.37 12.86 2.51
N LYS A 30 -1.40 12.98 3.37
CA LYS A 30 -1.37 12.50 4.76
C LYS A 30 -1.94 11.08 4.92
N THR A 31 -2.71 10.62 3.94
CA THR A 31 -3.37 9.31 3.99
C THR A 31 -2.56 8.22 3.30
N ASN A 32 -1.58 8.61 2.47
CA ASN A 32 -0.68 7.69 1.80
C ASN A 32 0.08 6.85 2.84
N PRO A 33 -0.07 5.51 2.82
CA PRO A 33 0.58 4.65 3.81
C PRO A 33 2.11 4.55 3.61
N ILE A 34 2.65 5.13 2.52
CA ILE A 34 4.08 5.16 2.22
C ILE A 34 4.72 6.37 2.91
N ASN A 35 5.35 6.13 4.06
CA ASN A 35 6.13 7.13 4.78
C ASN A 35 7.48 7.37 4.09
N VAL A 36 7.54 8.32 3.16
CA VAL A 36 8.74 8.66 2.37
C VAL A 36 9.99 8.92 3.23
N PRO A 37 9.94 9.75 4.30
CA PRO A 37 11.07 9.91 5.22
C PRO A 37 11.53 8.60 5.89
N GLY A 38 10.60 7.69 6.19
CA GLY A 38 10.88 6.39 6.81
C GLY A 38 11.43 5.34 5.84
N LEU A 39 11.34 5.54 4.52
CA LEU A 39 11.84 4.59 3.54
C LEU A 39 13.37 4.50 3.61
N SER A 40 13.87 3.31 3.92
CA SER A 40 15.30 3.02 3.89
C SER A 40 15.58 1.69 3.18
N MET A 41 16.64 1.67 2.39
CA MET A 41 17.10 0.44 1.76
C MET A 41 18.01 -0.31 2.73
N THR A 42 17.70 -1.59 2.98
CA THR A 42 18.47 -2.40 3.91
C THR A 42 19.83 -2.82 3.34
N LEU A 43 20.83 -2.84 4.20
CA LEU A 43 22.14 -3.45 3.95
C LEU A 43 22.33 -4.72 4.78
N SER A 44 21.31 -5.13 5.55
CA SER A 44 21.41 -6.24 6.48
C SER A 44 21.55 -7.57 5.75
N PHE A 45 22.62 -8.30 6.08
CA PHE A 45 22.88 -9.62 5.53
C PHE A 45 21.75 -10.61 5.81
N SER A 46 21.18 -10.59 7.02
CA SER A 46 20.11 -11.52 7.41
C SER A 46 18.81 -11.26 6.65
N GLN A 47 18.48 -9.99 6.40
CA GLN A 47 17.29 -9.60 5.64
C GLN A 47 17.43 -9.92 4.14
N LEU A 48 18.64 -9.80 3.59
CA LEU A 48 18.92 -10.14 2.19
C LEU A 48 19.05 -11.65 1.92
N MET A 49 19.22 -12.47 2.96
CA MET A 49 19.41 -13.92 2.82
C MET A 49 18.20 -14.61 2.16
N GLY A 50 16.98 -14.12 2.41
CA GLY A 50 15.77 -14.65 1.78
C GLY A 50 15.80 -14.52 0.26
N GLU A 51 16.08 -13.32 -0.24
CA GLU A 51 16.25 -13.04 -1.67
C GLU A 51 17.41 -13.83 -2.26
N ALA A 52 18.56 -13.83 -1.58
CA ALA A 52 19.75 -14.55 -2.03
C ALA A 52 19.46 -16.04 -2.22
N ARG A 53 18.75 -16.69 -1.30
CA ARG A 53 18.37 -18.11 -1.40
C ARG A 53 17.51 -18.41 -2.62
N ILE A 54 16.56 -17.54 -2.94
CA ILE A 54 15.68 -17.68 -4.11
C ILE A 54 16.49 -17.47 -5.41
N ARG A 55 17.26 -16.38 -5.48
CA ARG A 55 18.02 -15.98 -6.67
C ARG A 55 19.21 -16.88 -6.99
N THR A 56 19.77 -17.52 -5.97
CA THR A 56 20.91 -18.44 -6.10
C THR A 56 20.54 -19.89 -5.81
N HIS A 57 19.26 -20.24 -6.00
CA HIS A 57 18.78 -21.60 -5.84
C HIS A 57 19.63 -22.59 -6.66
N GLY A 58 20.02 -23.72 -6.06
CA GLY A 58 20.89 -24.71 -6.69
C GLY A 58 22.35 -24.29 -6.92
N LYS A 59 22.81 -23.16 -6.36
CA LYS A 59 24.22 -22.71 -6.44
C LYS A 59 24.96 -22.83 -5.10
N ASN A 60 26.29 -22.86 -5.20
CA ASN A 60 27.23 -22.96 -4.07
C ASN A 60 27.18 -21.73 -3.15
N TRP A 61 27.58 -21.90 -1.88
CA TRP A 61 27.57 -20.86 -0.85
C TRP A 61 28.36 -19.60 -1.23
N ILE A 62 29.46 -19.73 -1.97
CA ILE A 62 30.26 -18.60 -2.48
C ILE A 62 29.42 -17.70 -3.39
N LYS A 63 28.62 -18.28 -4.29
CA LYS A 63 27.74 -17.51 -5.17
C LYS A 63 26.67 -16.75 -4.38
N ARG A 64 26.18 -17.33 -3.28
CA ARG A 64 25.21 -16.67 -2.38
C ARG A 64 25.81 -15.44 -1.72
N ILE A 65 27.03 -15.56 -1.18
CA ILE A 65 27.72 -14.43 -0.57
C ILE A 65 28.04 -13.37 -1.62
N SER A 66 28.52 -13.77 -2.80
CA SER A 66 28.80 -12.82 -3.89
C SER A 66 27.55 -12.05 -4.32
N TYR A 67 26.37 -12.70 -4.30
CA TYR A 67 25.10 -12.04 -4.58
C TYR A 67 24.76 -10.99 -3.53
N ILE A 68 24.90 -11.33 -2.25
CA ILE A 68 24.61 -10.40 -1.15
C ILE A 68 25.55 -9.19 -1.21
N LEU A 69 26.86 -9.41 -1.41
CA LEU A 69 27.83 -8.33 -1.57
C LEU A 69 27.50 -7.44 -2.78
N LYS A 70 27.09 -8.04 -3.89
CA LYS A 70 26.64 -7.30 -5.08
C LYS A 70 25.43 -6.41 -4.76
N VAL A 71 24.40 -6.96 -4.11
CA VAL A 71 23.20 -6.20 -3.73
C VAL A 71 23.54 -5.08 -2.75
N GLN A 72 24.39 -5.34 -1.76
CA GLN A 72 24.85 -4.32 -0.82
C GLN A 72 25.59 -3.18 -1.53
N LEU A 73 26.48 -3.48 -2.47
CA LEU A 73 27.18 -2.49 -3.27
C LEU A 73 26.21 -1.65 -4.11
N GLN A 74 25.26 -2.29 -4.78
CA GLN A 74 24.21 -1.59 -5.55
C GLN A 74 23.37 -0.67 -4.65
N THR A 75 23.00 -1.12 -3.46
CA THR A 75 22.26 -0.33 -2.48
C THR A 75 23.07 0.87 -1.98
N ILE A 76 24.39 0.72 -1.74
CA ILE A 76 25.27 1.83 -1.34
C ILE A 76 25.34 2.87 -2.46
N ILE A 77 25.56 2.44 -3.70
CA ILE A 77 25.60 3.33 -4.87
C ILE A 77 24.27 4.10 -4.99
N GLY A 78 23.14 3.41 -4.89
CA GLY A 78 21.81 4.04 -4.93
C GLY A 78 21.60 5.04 -3.80
N LYS A 79 22.06 4.74 -2.57
CA LYS A 79 21.99 5.69 -1.43
C LYS A 79 22.82 6.94 -1.70
N ILE A 80 24.03 6.79 -2.25
CA ILE A 80 24.90 7.93 -2.58
C ILE A 80 24.25 8.78 -3.68
N MET A 81 23.76 8.16 -4.75
CA MET A 81 23.08 8.85 -5.85
C MET A 81 21.86 9.64 -5.39
N MET A 82 21.04 9.06 -4.49
CA MET A 82 19.91 9.77 -3.88
C MET A 82 20.36 10.92 -2.97
N ALA A 83 21.46 10.75 -2.22
CA ALA A 83 21.95 11.76 -1.30
C ALA A 83 22.56 12.98 -1.99
N ILE A 84 23.17 12.79 -3.17
CA ILE A 84 23.75 13.88 -3.97
C ILE A 84 22.76 14.45 -5.00
N ASP A 85 21.50 14.01 -4.96
CA ASP A 85 20.46 14.39 -5.92
C ASP A 85 20.90 14.20 -7.39
N TYR A 86 21.52 13.05 -7.67
CA TYR A 86 22.07 12.79 -9.00
C TYR A 86 20.97 12.64 -10.04
N GLU A 87 21.07 13.39 -11.13
CA GLU A 87 20.22 13.22 -12.30
C GLU A 87 21.00 12.49 -13.39
N SER A 88 20.48 11.35 -13.81
CA SER A 88 20.98 10.59 -14.94
C SER A 88 20.01 10.73 -16.12
N SER A 89 20.43 10.33 -17.32
CA SER A 89 19.55 10.28 -18.50
C SER A 89 18.32 9.38 -18.34
N ALA A 90 18.28 8.65 -17.23
CA ALA A 90 17.26 7.69 -16.91
C ALA A 90 16.57 8.08 -15.57
N THR A 91 17.31 7.95 -14.48
CA THR A 91 16.93 8.24 -13.09
C THR A 91 17.04 9.71 -12.65
N HIS A 92 16.01 10.42 -12.17
CA HIS A 92 16.25 11.52 -11.22
C HIS A 92 16.26 10.98 -9.78
N TRP A 93 17.43 10.80 -9.19
CA TRP A 93 17.59 9.97 -7.99
C TRP A 93 17.08 10.63 -6.70
N GLY A 94 17.15 11.95 -6.52
CA GLY A 94 16.63 12.57 -5.29
C GLY A 94 15.11 12.49 -5.16
N LEU A 95 14.39 12.46 -6.28
CA LEU A 95 12.93 12.31 -6.33
C LEU A 95 12.48 10.85 -6.32
N TYR A 96 13.40 9.87 -6.36
CA TYR A 96 13.03 8.45 -6.48
C TYR A 96 11.99 7.99 -5.44
N LYS A 97 12.14 8.42 -4.17
CA LYS A 97 11.23 8.03 -3.10
C LYS A 97 9.89 8.77 -3.16
N SER A 98 9.88 10.05 -3.53
CA SER A 98 8.64 10.80 -3.72
C SER A 98 7.86 10.28 -4.92
N ASP A 99 8.55 9.97 -6.01
CA ASP A 99 7.96 9.38 -7.21
C ASP A 99 7.34 8.03 -6.90
N LEU A 100 8.03 7.18 -6.12
CA LEU A 100 7.47 5.92 -5.65
C LEU A 100 6.15 6.14 -4.89
N ALA A 101 6.11 7.09 -3.96
CA ALA A 101 4.91 7.35 -3.17
C ALA A 101 3.77 7.94 -4.00
N MET A 102 4.07 8.85 -4.94
CA MET A 102 3.08 9.46 -5.84
C MET A 102 2.50 8.45 -6.84
N ASN A 103 3.34 7.54 -7.35
CA ASN A 103 2.93 6.52 -8.32
C ASN A 103 2.38 5.25 -7.67
N SER A 104 2.01 5.31 -6.39
CA SER A 104 1.45 4.19 -5.64
C SER A 104 -0.06 4.26 -5.53
N ASP A 105 -0.72 3.31 -6.19
CA ASP A 105 -2.16 3.12 -6.11
C ASP A 105 -2.50 2.46 -4.77
N HIS A 106 -2.93 3.29 -3.82
CA HIS A 106 -3.47 2.91 -2.51
C HIS A 106 -4.98 3.14 -2.40
N ARG A 107 -5.63 3.63 -3.46
CA ARG A 107 -7.07 3.93 -3.51
C ARG A 107 -7.65 3.49 -4.86
N LYS A 108 -8.49 2.45 -4.82
CA LYS A 108 -9.12 1.82 -5.99
C LYS A 108 -10.63 1.92 -5.89
N PHE A 109 -11.25 2.08 -7.05
CA PHE A 109 -12.70 2.06 -7.17
C PHE A 109 -13.09 1.16 -8.36
N ASP A 110 -13.62 -0.02 -8.06
CA ASP A 110 -14.07 -1.02 -9.03
C ASP A 110 -15.41 -1.63 -8.57
N ASP A 111 -16.51 -0.90 -8.82
CA ASP A 111 -17.86 -1.12 -8.24
C ASP A 111 -17.92 -1.06 -6.71
N MET A 112 -16.77 -0.93 -6.06
CA MET A 112 -16.59 -0.86 -4.62
C MET A 112 -15.36 -0.02 -4.32
N LEU A 113 -15.36 0.67 -3.18
CA LEU A 113 -14.21 1.43 -2.73
C LEU A 113 -13.25 0.53 -1.95
N ARG A 114 -11.99 0.46 -2.39
CA ARG A 114 -10.89 -0.25 -1.73
C ARG A 114 -9.76 0.74 -1.44
N VAL A 115 -9.37 0.87 -0.19
CA VAL A 115 -8.36 1.84 0.23
C VAL A 115 -7.41 1.22 1.25
N VAL A 116 -6.12 1.56 1.15
CA VAL A 116 -5.12 1.34 2.19
C VAL A 116 -4.70 2.72 2.66
N ILE A 117 -4.94 3.01 3.95
CA ILE A 117 -4.65 4.32 4.54
C ILE A 117 -3.93 4.14 5.87
N SER A 118 -3.02 5.05 6.19
CA SER A 118 -2.41 5.16 7.51
C SER A 118 -3.12 6.20 8.37
N GLY A 119 -3.31 5.89 9.65
CA GLY A 119 -3.90 6.81 10.61
C GLY A 119 -3.73 6.34 12.04
N SER A 120 -4.08 7.20 12.99
CA SER A 120 -4.05 6.88 14.41
C SER A 120 -5.19 5.92 14.80
N THR A 121 -5.05 5.30 15.98
CA THR A 121 -6.09 4.43 16.54
C THR A 121 -7.41 5.18 16.75
N SER A 122 -7.39 6.48 17.10
CA SER A 122 -8.61 7.27 17.28
C SER A 122 -9.30 7.53 15.94
N GLN A 123 -8.54 7.92 14.90
CA GLN A 123 -9.06 8.11 13.54
C GLN A 123 -9.69 6.83 12.99
N ARG A 124 -9.02 5.68 13.15
CA ARG A 124 -9.57 4.38 12.75
C ARG A 124 -10.92 4.10 13.43
N LYS A 125 -10.99 4.27 14.76
CA LYS A 125 -12.21 4.02 15.53
C LYS A 125 -13.34 4.95 15.11
N GLU A 126 -13.05 6.23 14.90
CA GLU A 126 -14.04 7.21 14.45
C GLU A 126 -14.63 6.83 13.09
N PHE A 127 -13.78 6.47 12.12
CA PHE A 127 -14.25 6.06 10.79
C PHE A 127 -15.00 4.73 10.82
N GLU A 128 -14.55 3.78 11.65
CA GLU A 128 -15.23 2.50 11.86
C GLU A 128 -16.63 2.68 12.48
N THR A 129 -16.79 3.62 13.43
CA THR A 129 -18.11 3.99 13.97
C THR A 129 -19.03 4.50 12.88
N PHE A 130 -18.57 5.47 12.07
CA PHE A 130 -19.35 5.97 10.93
C PHE A 130 -19.77 4.84 9.99
N LEU A 131 -18.83 3.97 9.56
CA LEU A 131 -19.19 2.86 8.67
C LEU A 131 -20.16 1.86 9.30
N ASN A 132 -20.10 1.67 10.62
CA ASN A 132 -21.08 0.85 11.35
C ASN A 132 -22.48 1.47 11.30
N GLU A 133 -22.61 2.78 11.52
CA GLU A 133 -23.90 3.48 11.43
C GLU A 133 -24.51 3.30 10.02
N GLN A 134 -23.71 3.54 8.98
CA GLN A 134 -24.12 3.34 7.58
C GLN A 134 -24.53 1.89 7.29
N PHE A 135 -23.86 0.91 7.90
CA PHE A 135 -24.20 -0.50 7.76
C PHE A 135 -25.50 -0.86 8.51
N THR A 136 -25.72 -0.35 9.72
CA THR A 136 -26.95 -0.59 10.48
C THR A 136 -28.19 0.00 9.81
N GLU A 137 -28.01 1.09 9.06
CA GLU A 137 -29.06 1.69 8.22
C GLU A 137 -29.22 0.97 6.87
N GLY A 138 -28.45 -0.09 6.62
CA GLY A 138 -28.50 -0.90 5.42
C GLY A 138 -27.88 -0.26 4.17
N ARG A 139 -27.33 0.96 4.27
CA ARG A 139 -26.84 1.75 3.13
C ARG A 139 -25.57 1.19 2.50
N LEU A 140 -24.70 0.53 3.27
CA LEU A 140 -23.46 -0.05 2.74
C LEU A 140 -23.01 -1.27 3.54
N ALA A 141 -22.18 -2.11 2.92
CA ALA A 141 -21.36 -3.10 3.59
C ALA A 141 -19.89 -2.65 3.59
N TYR A 142 -19.15 -3.00 4.64
CA TYR A 142 -17.73 -2.72 4.70
C TYR A 142 -16.93 -3.86 5.35
N GLY A 143 -15.62 -3.83 5.12
CA GLY A 143 -14.66 -4.66 5.83
C GLY A 143 -13.40 -3.84 6.06
N ILE A 144 -12.81 -3.97 7.25
CA ILE A 144 -11.57 -3.31 7.66
C ILE A 144 -10.62 -4.40 8.15
N HIS A 145 -9.36 -4.29 7.78
CA HIS A 145 -8.28 -5.07 8.37
C HIS A 145 -7.21 -4.10 8.89
N LEU A 146 -6.80 -4.29 10.15
CA LEU A 146 -5.70 -3.55 10.74
C LEU A 146 -4.39 -4.23 10.37
N SER A 147 -3.47 -3.46 9.82
CA SER A 147 -2.15 -3.92 9.41
C SER A 147 -1.07 -3.01 10.02
N ASP A 148 0.07 -3.58 10.36
CA ASP A 148 1.23 -2.89 10.92
C ASP A 148 2.17 -2.32 9.85
N ALA A 149 2.02 -2.74 8.59
CA ALA A 149 2.89 -2.33 7.49
C ALA A 149 2.14 -2.39 6.15
N ALA A 150 2.40 -1.41 5.28
CA ALA A 150 1.98 -1.51 3.89
C ALA A 150 2.97 -2.36 3.08
N VAL A 151 2.43 -3.16 2.16
CA VAL A 151 3.18 -3.98 1.20
C VAL A 151 2.96 -3.40 -0.19
N ILE A 152 4.07 -3.08 -0.86
CA ILE A 152 4.06 -2.60 -2.25
C ILE A 152 4.40 -3.77 -3.16
N THR A 153 3.55 -4.02 -4.16
CA THR A 153 3.83 -4.94 -5.25
C THR A 153 3.94 -4.16 -6.54
N CYS A 154 5.14 -4.15 -7.12
CA CYS A 154 5.40 -3.45 -8.37
C CYS A 154 5.17 -4.40 -9.55
N MET A 155 4.25 -4.07 -10.45
CA MET A 155 4.18 -4.69 -11.76
C MET A 155 5.02 -3.86 -12.73
N VAL A 156 6.21 -4.37 -13.05
CA VAL A 156 7.20 -3.66 -13.87
C VAL A 156 7.14 -4.17 -15.30
N PHE A 157 6.63 -3.36 -16.23
CA PHE A 157 6.69 -3.64 -17.66
C PHE A 157 7.96 -3.03 -18.27
N GLN A 158 8.29 -1.80 -17.86
CA GLN A 158 9.56 -1.13 -18.14
C GLN A 158 10.03 -0.43 -16.87
N TYR A 159 11.28 -0.67 -16.45
CA TYR A 159 11.89 -0.07 -15.25
C TYR A 159 11.87 1.46 -15.21
N HIS A 160 11.51 2.09 -16.32
CA HIS A 160 11.75 3.51 -16.57
C HIS A 160 10.50 4.37 -16.73
N ARG A 161 9.37 3.79 -17.15
CA ARG A 161 8.16 4.55 -17.46
C ARG A 161 6.87 3.78 -17.17
N ASP A 162 6.87 2.47 -17.42
CA ASP A 162 5.67 1.64 -17.31
C ASP A 162 5.77 0.68 -16.12
N HIS A 163 5.52 1.21 -14.92
CA HIS A 163 5.35 0.36 -13.74
C HIS A 163 4.19 0.87 -12.88
N ILE A 164 3.36 -0.06 -12.42
CA ILE A 164 2.24 0.22 -11.53
C ILE A 164 2.59 -0.33 -10.16
N HIS A 165 2.51 0.52 -9.14
CA HIS A 165 2.72 0.12 -7.75
C HIS A 165 1.37 -0.14 -7.09
N PHE A 166 1.08 -1.41 -6.83
CA PHE A 166 -0.08 -1.82 -6.04
C PHE A 166 0.27 -1.80 -4.56
N VAL A 167 -0.57 -1.13 -3.76
CA VAL A 167 -0.44 -1.12 -2.31
C VAL A 167 -1.51 -2.01 -1.67
N ASP A 168 -1.09 -2.86 -0.74
CA ASP A 168 -1.93 -3.66 0.17
C ASP A 168 -1.39 -3.57 1.61
N GLY A 169 -2.11 -4.12 2.60
CA GLY A 169 -1.62 -4.31 3.96
C GLY A 169 -0.91 -5.65 4.18
N SER A 170 0.04 -5.69 5.11
CA SER A 170 0.60 -6.93 5.68
C SER A 170 -0.49 -7.79 6.33
N GLY A 171 -0.15 -9.05 6.68
CA GLY A 171 -1.04 -9.89 7.50
C GLY A 171 -2.34 -10.35 6.81
N GLY A 172 -2.40 -10.23 5.48
CA GLY A 172 -3.55 -10.63 4.66
C GLY A 172 -4.30 -9.47 4.00
N GLY A 173 -4.09 -8.23 4.47
CA GLY A 173 -4.49 -7.03 3.73
C GLY A 173 -5.96 -7.04 3.26
N TYR A 174 -6.16 -6.81 1.97
CA TYR A 174 -7.47 -6.84 1.32
C TYR A 174 -8.20 -8.18 1.47
N VAL A 175 -7.48 -9.31 1.53
CA VAL A 175 -8.10 -10.63 1.71
C VAL A 175 -8.83 -10.69 3.05
N SER A 176 -8.16 -10.33 4.14
CA SER A 176 -8.73 -10.29 5.48
C SER A 176 -9.88 -9.28 5.59
N ALA A 177 -9.75 -8.11 4.96
CA ALA A 177 -10.83 -7.12 4.92
C ALA A 177 -12.05 -7.63 4.15
N ALA A 178 -11.84 -8.37 3.05
CA ALA A 178 -12.90 -8.90 2.22
C ALA A 178 -13.74 -9.97 2.94
N GLU A 179 -13.16 -10.74 3.87
CA GLU A 179 -13.92 -11.71 4.66
C GLU A 179 -15.02 -11.04 5.49
N ALA A 180 -14.68 -9.97 6.22
CA ALA A 180 -15.64 -9.21 7.01
C ALA A 180 -16.70 -8.54 6.11
N LEU A 181 -16.29 -8.02 4.96
CA LEU A 181 -17.19 -7.44 3.98
C LEU A 181 -18.21 -8.46 3.46
N LYS A 182 -17.76 -9.65 3.07
CA LYS A 182 -18.64 -10.71 2.54
C LYS A 182 -19.66 -11.17 3.58
N LYS A 183 -19.27 -11.28 4.86
CA LYS A 183 -20.19 -11.58 5.95
C LYS A 183 -21.28 -10.51 6.09
N ARG A 184 -20.90 -9.23 6.07
CA ARG A 184 -21.85 -8.11 6.13
C ARG A 184 -22.77 -8.02 4.91
N LEU A 185 -22.27 -8.33 3.70
CA LEU A 185 -23.10 -8.38 2.50
C LEU A 185 -24.18 -9.48 2.59
N GLN A 186 -23.88 -10.61 3.23
CA GLN A 186 -24.87 -11.68 3.42
C GLN A 186 -26.00 -11.27 4.39
N SER A 187 -25.72 -10.42 5.38
CA SER A 187 -26.72 -9.93 6.33
C SER A 187 -27.56 -8.76 5.82
N LEU A 188 -27.14 -8.10 4.72
CA LEU A 188 -27.90 -7.04 4.06
C LEU A 188 -28.89 -7.55 3.00
N LYS A 189 -28.97 -8.88 2.83
CA LYS A 189 -29.91 -9.51 1.90
C LYS A 189 -31.35 -9.34 2.35
#